data_AF-A0A2P5Y3T3-F1
#
_entry.id   AF-A0A2P5Y3T3-F1
#
_cell.length_a   1.000
_cell.length_b   1.000
_cell.length_c   1.000
_cell.angle_alpha   90.00
_cell.angle_beta   90.00
_cell.angle_gamma   90.00
#
_symmetry.space_group_name_H-M   'P 1'
#
loop_
_entity.id
_entity.type
_entity.pdbx_description
1 polymer ?
#
loop_
_entity_poly.entity_id
_entity_poly.type
_entity_poly.pdbx_seq_one_letter_code
_entity_poly.pdbx_strand_id
1 'polypeptide(L)'
;MRLGVESSHRSRRERILASTYGVVAVEVTGGPTIDFVPGRKDSDICPKEGRLPNATKGAPHLKDIFYRMGLSGKDIVALSGGHTLGRAHPERSGFDGPWTNEPLKFDNSYFVELLKGESEGLLKLPTDIALMDYPEFREYVELYAKDEDAFFRDYAESHKRLSELGFDPSSSRSNPEGGANNENKDRKLQPGLHCLYG
;
A
#
# COMPACT_ATOMS: atom_id res chain seq x y z
N MET A 1 12.90 -46.17 -12.92
CA MET A 1 13.28 -45.32 -14.07
C MET A 1 12.01 -44.91 -14.81
N ARG A 2 11.48 -43.70 -14.57
CA ARG A 2 10.51 -42.99 -15.43
C ARG A 2 10.34 -41.56 -14.92
N LEU A 3 11.04 -40.67 -15.63
CA LEU A 3 10.71 -39.30 -16.04
C LEU A 3 10.20 -38.33 -14.96
N GLY A 4 11.13 -37.48 -14.51
CA GLY A 4 10.81 -36.18 -13.94
C GLY A 4 10.17 -35.30 -15.01
N VAL A 5 9.02 -34.72 -14.67
CA VAL A 5 8.44 -33.58 -15.38
C VAL A 5 9.01 -32.34 -14.70
N GLU A 6 9.88 -31.62 -15.41
CA GLU A 6 10.40 -30.32 -15.00
C GLU A 6 9.23 -29.33 -14.83
N SER A 7 8.91 -28.99 -13.59
CA SER A 7 8.01 -27.88 -13.24
C SER A 7 8.82 -26.58 -13.14
N SER A 8 9.41 -26.12 -14.24
CA SER A 8 10.19 -24.87 -14.27
C SER A 8 9.34 -23.61 -14.59
N HIS A 9 8.08 -23.77 -14.99
CA HIS A 9 7.28 -22.65 -15.53
C HIS A 9 6.26 -22.00 -14.58
N ARG A 10 6.17 -22.41 -13.30
CA ARG A 10 5.12 -21.93 -12.38
C ARG A 10 5.50 -20.74 -11.47
N SER A 11 6.72 -20.20 -11.54
CA SER A 11 7.24 -19.25 -10.52
C SER A 11 7.47 -17.80 -10.99
N ARG A 12 6.87 -17.34 -12.10
CA ARG A 12 7.25 -16.06 -12.74
C ARG A 12 6.15 -14.99 -12.83
N ARG A 13 5.04 -15.10 -12.09
CA ARG A 13 3.89 -14.16 -12.24
C ARG A 13 3.26 -13.67 -10.95
N GLU A 14 3.77 -14.03 -9.77
CA GLU A 14 3.00 -13.85 -8.53
C GLU A 14 2.89 -12.38 -8.12
N ARG A 15 3.91 -11.56 -8.34
CA ARG A 15 3.89 -10.15 -7.92
C ARG A 15 3.06 -9.24 -8.83
N ILE A 16 3.15 -9.46 -10.13
CA ILE A 16 2.29 -8.74 -11.09
C ILE A 16 0.84 -9.05 -10.76
N LEU A 17 0.54 -10.33 -10.53
CA LEU A 17 -0.80 -10.80 -10.24
C LEU A 17 -1.36 -10.20 -8.93
N ALA A 18 -0.57 -10.17 -7.84
CA ALA A 18 -0.97 -9.56 -6.58
C ALA A 18 -1.27 -8.06 -6.71
N SER A 19 -0.41 -7.29 -7.40
CA SER A 19 -0.62 -5.85 -7.61
C SER A 19 -1.83 -5.58 -8.51
N THR A 20 -2.04 -6.38 -9.57
CA THR A 20 -3.22 -6.26 -10.44
C THR A 20 -4.50 -6.57 -9.67
N TYR A 21 -4.52 -7.61 -8.82
CA TYR A 21 -5.70 -7.92 -8.01
C TYR A 21 -6.04 -6.81 -7.00
N GLY A 22 -5.04 -6.15 -6.41
CA GLY A 22 -5.26 -5.01 -5.53
C GLY A 22 -5.96 -3.83 -6.22
N VAL A 23 -5.55 -3.51 -7.45
CA VAL A 23 -6.18 -2.46 -8.26
C VAL A 23 -7.63 -2.83 -8.62
N VAL A 24 -7.84 -4.05 -9.12
CA VAL A 24 -9.17 -4.52 -9.53
C VAL A 24 -10.14 -4.59 -8.33
N ALA A 25 -9.66 -4.98 -7.15
CA ALA A 25 -10.50 -5.03 -5.95
C ALA A 25 -11.06 -3.66 -5.59
N VAL A 26 -10.25 -2.59 -5.70
CA VAL A 26 -10.69 -1.21 -5.43
C VAL A 26 -11.71 -0.77 -6.47
N GLU A 27 -11.45 -1.01 -7.75
CA GLU A 27 -12.34 -0.59 -8.84
C GLU A 27 -13.70 -1.31 -8.79
N VAL A 28 -13.72 -2.63 -8.57
CA VAL A 28 -14.96 -3.42 -8.52
C VAL A 28 -15.85 -3.06 -7.31
N THR A 29 -15.26 -2.52 -6.25
CA THR A 29 -15.99 -2.09 -5.04
C THR A 29 -16.44 -0.63 -5.09
N GLY A 30 -16.25 0.06 -6.24
CA GLY A 30 -16.71 1.43 -6.46
C GLY A 30 -15.67 2.52 -6.18
N GLY A 31 -14.42 2.13 -5.92
CA GLY A 31 -13.31 3.04 -5.67
C GLY A 31 -12.70 3.63 -6.94
N PRO A 32 -11.63 4.42 -6.82
CA PRO A 32 -11.00 5.09 -7.96
C PRO A 32 -10.32 4.09 -8.91
N THR A 33 -10.24 4.46 -10.19
CA THR A 33 -9.35 3.80 -11.14
C THR A 33 -7.90 4.11 -10.80
N ILE A 34 -7.07 3.07 -10.68
CA ILE A 34 -5.65 3.19 -10.33
C ILE A 34 -4.82 2.75 -11.52
N ASP A 35 -3.99 3.65 -12.04
CA ASP A 35 -3.06 3.30 -13.12
C ASP A 35 -2.12 2.18 -12.68
N PHE A 36 -2.05 1.14 -13.51
CA PHE A 36 -1.15 0.01 -13.28
C PHE A 36 -0.04 -0.02 -14.35
N VAL A 37 1.21 -0.10 -13.91
CA VAL A 37 2.37 -0.25 -14.79
C VAL A 37 2.92 -1.68 -14.71
N PRO A 38 2.80 -2.50 -15.77
CA PRO A 38 3.39 -3.84 -15.79
C PRO A 38 4.92 -3.76 -15.92
N GLY A 39 5.62 -4.84 -15.55
CA GLY A 39 7.07 -4.96 -15.78
C GLY A 39 7.91 -5.23 -14.53
N ARG A 40 7.28 -5.34 -13.35
CA ARG A 40 7.95 -5.83 -12.14
C ARG A 40 8.50 -7.24 -12.37
N LYS A 41 9.79 -7.41 -12.09
CA LYS A 41 10.47 -8.72 -12.16
C LYS A 41 10.25 -9.47 -10.85
N ASP A 42 10.08 -10.78 -10.95
CA ASP A 42 10.06 -11.68 -9.80
C ASP A 42 11.47 -11.83 -9.18
N SER A 43 11.52 -12.27 -7.91
CA SER A 43 12.71 -12.31 -7.04
C SER A 43 12.49 -13.49 -6.15
N ASP A 44 13.50 -14.34 -6.08
CA ASP A 44 13.48 -15.57 -5.30
C ASP A 44 13.84 -15.32 -3.82
N ILE A 45 14.15 -14.06 -3.47
CA ILE A 45 14.49 -13.64 -2.11
C ILE A 45 13.29 -12.92 -1.49
N CYS A 46 12.76 -13.49 -0.40
CA CYS A 46 11.78 -12.83 0.46
C CYS A 46 12.48 -11.85 1.43
N PRO A 47 11.88 -10.68 1.72
CA PRO A 47 12.42 -9.77 2.72
C PRO A 47 12.34 -10.39 4.13
N LYS A 48 13.17 -9.90 5.04
CA LYS A 48 13.06 -10.26 6.46
C LYS A 48 11.74 -9.76 7.04
N GLU A 49 11.12 -10.56 7.90
CA GLU A 49 9.90 -10.24 8.63
C GLU A 49 10.06 -8.98 9.51
N GLY A 50 8.94 -8.37 9.90
CA GLY A 50 8.90 -7.23 10.82
C GLY A 50 9.03 -5.86 10.15
N ARG A 51 8.89 -5.78 8.82
CA ARG A 51 8.94 -4.53 8.06
C ARG A 51 7.59 -3.82 7.92
N LEU A 52 6.49 -4.53 8.21
CA LEU A 52 5.11 -4.02 8.11
C LEU A 52 4.73 -3.21 9.37
N PRO A 53 3.76 -2.27 9.25
CA PRO A 53 3.25 -1.54 10.39
C PRO A 53 2.59 -2.48 11.41
N ASN A 54 2.66 -2.12 12.69
CA ASN A 54 2.07 -2.89 13.78
C ASN A 54 0.82 -2.14 14.27
N ALA A 55 -0.33 -2.82 14.22
CA ALA A 55 -1.64 -2.29 14.58
C ALA A 55 -1.75 -1.77 16.02
N THR A 56 -0.88 -2.21 16.94
CA THR A 56 -0.93 -1.79 18.36
C THR A 56 -0.07 -0.54 18.65
N LYS A 57 0.66 -0.02 17.67
CA LYS A 57 1.54 1.14 17.84
C LYS A 57 0.88 2.44 17.36
N GLY A 58 1.36 3.57 17.89
CA GLY A 58 0.88 4.90 17.52
C GLY A 58 1.57 5.51 16.29
N ALA A 59 1.26 6.77 15.99
CA ALA A 59 1.70 7.43 14.76
C ALA A 59 3.22 7.66 14.60
N PRO A 60 4.08 7.73 15.65
CA PRO A 60 5.54 7.71 15.44
C PRO A 60 5.99 6.45 14.68
N HIS A 61 5.39 5.30 15.00
CA HIS A 61 5.67 4.05 14.30
C HIS A 61 5.20 4.08 12.85
N LEU A 62 4.05 4.69 12.58
CA LEU A 62 3.57 4.87 11.19
C LEU A 62 4.54 5.75 10.40
N LYS A 63 4.99 6.87 10.97
CA LYS A 63 6.00 7.74 10.34
C LYS A 63 7.29 6.98 10.07
N ASP A 64 7.83 6.26 11.05
CA ASP A 64 9.08 5.49 10.88
C ASP A 64 9.00 4.46 9.75
N ILE A 65 7.88 3.74 9.66
CA ILE A 65 7.70 2.69 8.65
C ILE A 65 7.47 3.29 7.27
N PHE A 66 6.54 4.22 7.12
CA PHE A 66 6.12 4.75 5.83
C PHE A 66 7.08 5.81 5.29
N TYR A 67 7.71 6.63 6.14
CA TYR A 67 8.71 7.61 5.66
C TYR A 67 9.97 6.91 5.16
N ARG A 68 10.33 5.75 5.74
CA ARG A 68 11.37 4.88 5.16
C ARG A 68 11.02 4.42 3.75
N MET A 69 9.73 4.28 3.43
CA MET A 69 9.26 3.94 2.07
C MET A 69 9.26 5.14 1.12
N GLY A 70 9.55 6.35 1.61
CA GLY A 70 9.42 7.59 0.84
C GLY A 70 7.99 8.09 0.69
N LEU A 71 7.06 7.59 1.51
CA LEU A 71 5.66 8.00 1.52
C LEU A 71 5.45 9.16 2.51
N SER A 72 4.64 10.14 2.13
CA SER A 72 4.32 11.34 2.91
C SER A 72 3.18 11.11 3.90
N GLY A 73 2.93 12.08 4.79
CA GLY A 73 1.78 12.05 5.69
C GLY A 73 0.44 11.91 4.96
N LYS A 74 0.29 12.58 3.81
CA LYS A 74 -0.88 12.44 2.92
C LYS A 74 -1.05 10.99 2.46
N ASP A 75 0.03 10.36 2.02
CA ASP A 75 -0.01 8.97 1.53
C ASP A 75 -0.39 8.00 2.65
N ILE A 76 0.11 8.22 3.87
CA ILE A 76 -0.25 7.39 5.05
C ILE A 76 -1.76 7.47 5.31
N VAL A 77 -2.31 8.68 5.42
CA VAL A 77 -3.73 8.86 5.74
C VAL A 77 -4.62 8.34 4.62
N ALA A 78 -4.27 8.60 3.36
CA ALA A 78 -5.01 8.08 2.21
C ALA A 78 -5.01 6.54 2.21
N LEU A 79 -3.84 5.91 2.34
CA LEU A 79 -3.72 4.44 2.33
C LEU A 79 -4.44 3.78 3.53
N SER A 80 -4.45 4.42 4.70
CA SER A 80 -5.25 3.98 5.86
C SER A 80 -6.75 3.91 5.53
N GLY A 81 -7.24 4.76 4.62
CA GLY A 81 -8.60 4.69 4.08
C GLY A 81 -8.96 3.36 3.41
N GLY A 82 -7.97 2.52 3.06
CA GLY A 82 -8.21 1.16 2.56
C GLY A 82 -8.97 0.26 3.55
N HIS A 83 -8.94 0.57 4.85
CA HIS A 83 -9.77 -0.08 5.87
C HIS A 83 -11.27 0.14 5.68
N THR A 84 -11.69 1.04 4.77
CA THR A 84 -13.10 1.16 4.35
C THR A 84 -13.66 -0.18 3.83
N LEU A 85 -12.79 -1.04 3.28
CA LEU A 85 -13.08 -2.40 2.88
C LEU A 85 -12.67 -3.44 3.93
N GLY A 86 -13.54 -4.43 4.12
CA GLY A 86 -13.26 -5.64 4.87
C GLY A 86 -13.47 -5.52 6.37
N ARG A 87 -12.82 -6.42 7.10
CA ARG A 87 -12.91 -6.53 8.56
C ARG A 87 -11.67 -7.19 9.15
N ALA A 88 -11.42 -6.95 10.42
CA ALA A 88 -10.47 -7.74 11.18
C ALA A 88 -11.07 -9.09 11.58
N HIS A 89 -10.17 -10.02 11.82
CA HIS A 89 -10.49 -11.37 12.25
C HIS A 89 -9.58 -11.78 13.42
N PRO A 90 -10.15 -12.29 14.53
CA PRO A 90 -9.41 -12.52 15.77
C PRO A 90 -8.33 -13.60 15.59
N GLU A 91 -8.57 -14.61 14.77
CA GLU A 91 -7.62 -15.69 14.49
C GLU A 91 -6.41 -15.25 13.66
N ARG A 92 -6.48 -14.06 13.04
CA ARG A 92 -5.40 -13.51 12.20
C ARG A 92 -4.63 -12.41 12.91
N SER A 93 -5.34 -11.51 13.57
CA SER A 93 -4.81 -10.23 14.06
C SER A 93 -5.03 -9.99 15.56
N GLY A 94 -5.89 -10.79 16.20
CA GLY A 94 -6.37 -10.53 17.57
C GLY A 94 -7.47 -9.47 17.66
N PHE A 95 -7.84 -8.81 16.57
CA PHE A 95 -8.94 -7.84 16.50
C PHE A 95 -10.13 -8.42 15.73
N ASP A 96 -11.35 -7.95 16.03
CA ASP A 96 -12.58 -8.38 15.38
C ASP A 96 -13.46 -7.19 15.00
N GLY A 97 -14.14 -7.31 13.86
CA GLY A 97 -15.14 -6.36 13.38
C GLY A 97 -14.73 -5.58 12.12
N PRO A 98 -15.71 -5.06 11.36
CA PRO A 98 -15.48 -4.16 10.24
C PRO A 98 -15.20 -2.73 10.71
N TRP A 99 -14.55 -1.93 9.87
CA TRP A 99 -14.38 -0.48 10.14
C TRP A 99 -15.59 0.34 9.70
N THR A 100 -16.38 -0.18 8.77
CA THR A 100 -17.54 0.51 8.15
C THR A 100 -18.77 -0.39 8.18
N ASN A 101 -19.95 0.23 8.03
CA ASN A 101 -21.22 -0.52 7.96
C ASN A 101 -21.39 -1.27 6.63
N GLU A 102 -20.71 -0.83 5.57
CA GLU A 102 -20.74 -1.42 4.23
C GLU A 102 -19.34 -1.92 3.82
N PRO A 103 -18.81 -3.01 4.41
CA PRO A 103 -17.40 -3.41 4.26
C PRO A 103 -17.03 -3.94 2.86
N LEU A 104 -17.93 -3.90 1.89
CA LEU A 104 -17.70 -4.28 0.50
C LEU A 104 -17.81 -3.10 -0.47
N LYS A 105 -17.97 -1.89 0.04
CA LYS A 105 -18.09 -0.66 -0.73
C LYS A 105 -16.89 0.23 -0.43
N PHE A 106 -16.18 0.63 -1.47
CA PHE A 106 -15.05 1.53 -1.33
C PHE A 106 -15.56 2.96 -1.39
N ASP A 107 -15.63 3.59 -0.23
CA ASP A 107 -16.08 4.98 -0.05
C ASP A 107 -15.32 5.65 1.10
N ASN A 108 -15.62 6.91 1.40
CA ASN A 108 -14.95 7.65 2.47
C ASN A 108 -15.47 7.35 3.90
N SER A 109 -16.33 6.33 4.09
CA SER A 109 -16.97 6.03 5.38
C SER A 109 -15.96 5.77 6.49
N TYR A 110 -14.80 5.20 6.19
CA TYR A 110 -13.72 5.01 7.17
C TYR A 110 -13.38 6.31 7.92
N PHE A 111 -13.20 7.42 7.20
CA PHE A 111 -12.85 8.71 7.81
C PHE A 111 -14.04 9.32 8.56
N VAL A 112 -15.25 9.18 8.00
CA VAL A 112 -16.48 9.63 8.65
C VAL A 112 -16.68 8.94 10.00
N GLU A 113 -16.50 7.61 10.05
CA GLU A 113 -16.60 6.84 11.29
C GLU A 113 -15.44 7.12 12.25
N LEU A 114 -14.23 7.38 11.74
CA LEU A 114 -13.09 7.76 12.57
C LEU A 114 -13.32 9.08 13.31
N LEU A 115 -13.92 10.08 12.65
CA LEU A 115 -14.24 11.38 13.27
C LEU A 115 -15.35 11.30 14.33
N LYS A 116 -16.24 10.30 14.26
CA LYS A 116 -17.32 10.12 15.24
C LYS A 116 -16.85 9.59 16.59
N GLY A 117 -15.62 9.07 16.70
CA GLY A 117 -15.12 8.42 17.91
C GLY A 117 -15.62 6.97 18.02
N GLU A 118 -15.93 6.47 19.20
CA GLU A 118 -16.41 5.08 19.34
C GLU A 118 -17.81 4.89 18.72
N SER A 119 -18.03 3.77 18.05
CA SER A 119 -19.29 3.43 17.39
C SER A 119 -19.57 1.95 17.63
N GLU A 120 -20.79 1.63 18.05
CA GLU A 120 -21.16 0.26 18.40
C GLU A 120 -21.00 -0.68 17.20
N GLY A 121 -20.27 -1.78 17.39
CA GLY A 121 -20.05 -2.79 16.34
C GLY A 121 -18.99 -2.45 15.28
N LEU A 122 -18.37 -1.27 15.34
CA LEU A 122 -17.30 -0.88 14.41
C LEU A 122 -15.92 -0.88 15.08
N LEU A 123 -14.95 -1.40 14.35
CA LEU A 123 -13.56 -1.48 14.77
C LEU A 123 -12.82 -0.16 14.53
N LYS A 124 -11.98 0.22 15.48
CA LYS A 124 -10.94 1.24 15.32
C LYS A 124 -9.67 0.72 15.97
N LEU A 125 -8.61 0.52 15.18
CA LEU A 125 -7.33 0.10 15.71
C LEU A 125 -6.62 1.28 16.39
N PRO A 126 -5.69 1.01 17.33
CA PRO A 126 -4.82 2.05 17.87
C PRO A 126 -4.10 2.88 16.79
N THR A 127 -3.70 2.25 15.67
CA THR A 127 -3.13 2.95 14.52
C THR A 127 -4.11 3.89 13.80
N ASP A 128 -5.39 3.54 13.74
CA ASP A 128 -6.42 4.39 13.12
C ASP A 128 -6.67 5.61 14.00
N ILE A 129 -6.82 5.39 15.31
CA ILE A 129 -7.01 6.46 16.30
C ILE A 129 -5.81 7.41 16.30
N ALA A 130 -4.60 6.88 16.14
CA ALA A 130 -3.39 7.69 16.11
C ALA A 130 -3.31 8.68 14.92
N LEU A 131 -4.13 8.51 13.88
CA LEU A 131 -4.25 9.52 12.81
C LEU A 131 -4.86 10.83 13.33
N MET A 132 -5.66 10.75 14.39
CA MET A 132 -6.34 11.91 15.01
C MET A 132 -5.45 12.66 16.00
N ASP A 133 -4.36 12.04 16.47
CA ASP A 133 -3.44 12.61 17.47
C ASP A 133 -2.49 13.66 16.87
N TYR A 134 -2.28 13.64 15.55
CA TYR A 134 -1.33 14.50 14.86
C TYR A 134 -2.06 15.52 13.97
N PRO A 135 -1.84 16.84 14.16
CA PRO A 135 -2.53 17.86 13.36
C PRO A 135 -2.35 17.69 11.85
N GLU A 136 -1.14 17.32 11.43
CA GLU A 136 -0.80 17.04 10.02
C GLU A 136 -1.65 15.91 9.42
N PHE A 137 -1.95 14.86 10.18
CA PHE A 137 -2.74 13.73 9.70
C PHE A 137 -4.23 14.02 9.79
N ARG A 138 -4.63 14.65 10.90
CA ARG A 138 -6.01 15.05 11.15
C ARG A 138 -6.57 15.97 10.06
N GLU A 139 -5.75 16.87 9.52
CA GLU A 139 -6.15 17.73 8.39
C GLU A 139 -6.63 16.89 7.19
N TYR A 140 -5.90 15.84 6.83
CA TYR A 140 -6.30 14.93 5.75
C TYR A 140 -7.50 14.05 6.13
N VAL A 141 -7.60 13.59 7.38
CA VAL A 141 -8.78 12.83 7.84
C VAL A 141 -10.04 13.69 7.72
N GLU A 142 -9.99 14.94 8.15
CA GLU A 142 -11.11 15.88 8.04
C GLU A 142 -11.42 16.27 6.60
N LEU A 143 -10.40 16.38 5.74
CA LEU A 143 -10.57 16.59 4.30
C LEU A 143 -11.31 15.42 3.65
N TYR A 144 -10.81 14.20 3.83
CA TYR A 144 -11.36 13.01 3.19
C TYR A 144 -12.75 12.65 3.69
N ALA A 145 -13.06 12.92 4.97
CA ALA A 145 -14.41 12.75 5.48
C ALA A 145 -15.42 13.73 4.86
N LYS A 146 -14.98 14.89 4.35
CA LYS A 146 -15.83 15.91 3.73
C LYS A 146 -15.88 15.80 2.20
N ASP A 147 -14.80 15.34 1.59
CA ASP A 147 -14.59 15.29 0.15
C ASP A 147 -14.08 13.90 -0.26
N GLU A 148 -15.02 13.05 -0.71
CA GLU A 148 -14.71 11.71 -1.20
C GLU A 148 -13.89 11.74 -2.50
N ASP A 149 -14.10 12.73 -3.36
CA ASP A 149 -13.32 12.85 -4.60
C ASP A 149 -11.85 13.18 -4.28
N ALA A 150 -11.59 14.00 -3.25
CA ALA A 150 -10.24 14.23 -2.74
C ALA A 150 -9.60 12.95 -2.22
N PHE A 151 -10.35 12.18 -1.42
CA PHE A 151 -9.90 10.87 -0.97
C PHE A 151 -9.55 9.95 -2.14
N PHE A 152 -10.43 9.82 -3.13
CA PHE A 152 -10.24 8.93 -4.27
C PHE A 152 -9.02 9.31 -5.12
N ARG A 153 -8.82 10.62 -5.39
CA ARG A 153 -7.62 11.10 -6.10
C ARG A 153 -6.34 10.77 -5.36
N ASP A 154 -6.29 11.10 -4.06
CA ASP A 154 -5.10 10.90 -3.26
C ASP A 154 -4.84 9.41 -2.98
N TYR A 155 -5.89 8.60 -2.83
CA TYR A 155 -5.79 7.15 -2.69
C TYR A 155 -5.19 6.51 -3.94
N ALA A 156 -5.68 6.87 -5.13
CA ALA A 156 -5.15 6.33 -6.38
C ALA A 156 -3.67 6.69 -6.57
N GLU A 157 -3.30 7.94 -6.28
CA GLU A 157 -1.90 8.40 -6.35
C GLU A 157 -1.00 7.65 -5.35
N SER A 158 -1.45 7.52 -4.10
CA SER A 158 -0.71 6.89 -3.01
C SER A 158 -0.57 5.37 -3.23
N HIS A 159 -1.64 4.71 -3.68
CA HIS A 159 -1.64 3.28 -3.99
C HIS A 159 -0.74 3.00 -5.20
N LYS A 160 -0.75 3.84 -6.22
CA LYS A 160 0.22 3.73 -7.33
C LYS A 160 1.65 3.82 -6.83
N ARG A 161 2.00 4.85 -6.04
CA ARG A 161 3.34 4.99 -5.41
C ARG A 161 3.73 3.75 -4.61
N LEU A 162 2.83 3.25 -3.77
CA LEU A 162 3.02 2.05 -2.96
C LEU A 162 3.26 0.82 -3.84
N SER A 163 2.44 0.66 -4.88
CA SER A 163 2.53 -0.44 -5.84
C SER A 163 3.78 -0.36 -6.72
N GLU A 164 4.43 0.81 -6.82
CA GLU A 164 5.62 1.07 -7.63
C GLU A 164 6.90 1.23 -6.78
N LEU A 165 6.86 1.09 -5.44
CA LEU A 165 8.05 1.14 -4.58
C LEU A 165 9.18 0.23 -5.06
N GLY A 166 10.34 0.83 -5.37
CA GLY A 166 11.53 0.12 -5.85
C GLY A 166 11.47 -0.32 -7.32
N PHE A 167 10.46 0.12 -8.08
CA PHE A 167 10.35 -0.12 -9.52
C PHE A 167 10.73 1.15 -10.31
N ASP A 168 11.71 1.04 -11.19
CA ASP A 168 12.09 2.10 -12.12
C ASP A 168 11.74 1.68 -13.56
N PRO A 169 10.69 2.25 -14.17
CA PRO A 169 10.30 1.91 -15.54
C PRO A 169 11.35 2.36 -16.57
N SER A 170 12.23 3.32 -16.26
CA SER A 170 13.28 3.79 -17.17
C SER A 170 14.41 2.78 -17.34
N SER A 171 14.66 1.95 -16.32
CA SER A 171 15.64 0.84 -16.38
C SER A 171 15.28 -0.25 -17.39
N SER A 172 14.03 -0.27 -17.86
CA SER A 172 13.54 -1.22 -18.87
C SER A 172 13.70 -0.75 -20.32
N ARG A 173 14.09 0.52 -20.55
CA ARG A 173 14.16 1.14 -21.89
C ARG A 173 15.56 1.29 -22.48
N SER A 174 16.62 0.86 -21.80
CA SER A 174 17.99 0.92 -22.36
C SER A 174 18.39 -0.40 -23.02
N ASN A 175 17.99 -0.58 -24.27
CA ASN A 175 18.90 -1.20 -25.24
C ASN A 175 18.65 -0.66 -26.66
N PRO A 176 19.15 0.53 -27.00
CA PRO A 176 19.65 0.79 -28.34
C PRO A 176 21.13 0.40 -28.39
N GLU A 177 21.49 -0.37 -29.40
CA GLU A 177 22.88 -0.71 -29.71
C GLU A 177 23.76 0.54 -29.83
N GLY A 178 24.96 0.50 -29.22
CA GLY A 178 26.13 1.26 -29.67
C GLY A 178 26.48 2.57 -28.95
N GLY A 179 27.56 2.54 -28.16
CA GLY A 179 28.61 3.56 -28.23
C GLY A 179 28.71 4.64 -27.14
N ALA A 180 29.82 4.55 -26.38
CA ALA A 180 30.63 5.65 -25.80
C ALA A 180 30.20 6.41 -24.53
N ASN A 181 30.97 6.15 -23.46
CA ASN A 181 31.55 7.03 -22.41
C ASN A 181 31.04 8.49 -22.33
N ASN A 182 30.60 8.96 -21.15
CA ASN A 182 31.48 9.46 -20.09
C ASN A 182 30.73 9.84 -18.79
N GLU A 183 31.48 9.74 -17.70
CA GLU A 183 31.29 10.12 -16.30
C GLU A 183 30.17 11.10 -15.88
N ASN A 184 29.35 10.66 -14.91
CA ASN A 184 28.99 11.52 -13.78
C ASN A 184 28.83 10.66 -12.50
N LYS A 185 29.79 10.77 -11.59
CA LYS A 185 29.79 10.11 -10.29
C LYS A 185 28.95 10.93 -9.29
N ASP A 186 28.41 10.20 -8.32
CA ASP A 186 27.90 10.69 -7.03
C ASP A 186 26.47 11.27 -6.99
N ARG A 187 25.49 10.38 -7.15
CA ARG A 187 24.40 10.29 -6.18
C ARG A 187 24.37 8.89 -5.59
N LYS A 188 24.90 8.74 -4.37
CA LYS A 188 24.78 7.52 -3.56
C LYS A 188 23.30 7.22 -3.33
N LEU A 189 22.72 6.31 -4.12
CA LEU A 189 21.51 5.61 -3.73
C LEU A 189 21.86 4.68 -2.57
N GLN A 190 21.22 4.91 -1.41
CA GLN A 190 21.36 4.06 -0.22
C GLN A 190 20.89 2.63 -0.56
N PRO A 191 21.70 1.59 -0.32
CA PRO A 191 21.30 0.21 -0.55
C PRO A 191 20.34 -0.22 0.57
N GLY A 192 19.05 -0.37 0.28
CA GLY A 192 18.12 -0.87 1.31
C GLY A 192 16.64 -0.94 0.98
N LEU A 193 16.17 -0.30 -0.09
CA LEU A 193 14.73 -0.24 -0.41
C LEU A 193 14.35 -1.27 -1.49
N HIS A 194 14.52 -2.56 -1.17
CA HIS A 194 13.97 -3.65 -1.97
C HIS A 194 12.86 -4.36 -1.18
N CYS A 195 11.66 -4.24 -1.72
CA CYS A 195 10.49 -5.10 -1.51
C CYS A 195 9.82 -5.04 -0.12
N LEU A 196 8.59 -4.50 -0.11
CA LEU A 196 7.69 -4.42 1.05
C LEU A 196 6.37 -5.10 0.72
N TYR A 197 6.40 -6.36 0.30
CA TYR A 197 5.24 -7.25 0.34
C TYR A 197 5.77 -8.68 0.46
N GLY A 198 5.47 -9.30 1.59
CA GLY A 198 5.85 -10.65 2.00
C GLY A 198 5.29 -10.89 3.38
#